data_AF-A0A1I5ZGW3-F1
#
_entry.id   AF-A0A1I5ZGW3-F1
#
_cell.length_a   1.000
_cell.length_b   1.000
_cell.length_c   1.000
_cell.angle_alpha   90.00
_cell.angle_beta   90.00
_cell.angle_gamma   90.00
#
_symmetry.space_group_name_H-M   'P 1'
#
loop_
_entity.id
_entity.type
_entity.pdbx_description
1 polymer ?
#
loop_
_entity_poly.entity_id
_entity_poly.type
_entity_poly.pdbx_seq_one_letter_code
_entity_poly.pdbx_strand_id
1 'polypeptide(L)'
;MDTYLFIEIIESVSGITFIRDDVFEDVKVRIYEGLNGRMVIIDVSDEDITTRTCMSHLTKLGIEYLIKALFPKEDLEAVIAPSNISKN
;
A
#
# COMPACT_ATOMS: atom_id res chain seq x y z
N MET A 1 -5.22 -6.46 3.08
CA MET A 1 -4.48 -7.10 1.97
C MET A 1 -3.20 -7.53 2.60
N ASP A 2 -2.77 -8.77 2.36
CA ASP A 2 -1.55 -9.27 2.99
C ASP A 2 -0.37 -8.33 2.69
N THR A 3 0.31 -7.90 3.75
CA THR A 3 1.41 -6.93 3.69
C THR A 3 2.60 -7.47 2.89
N TYR A 4 2.92 -8.76 3.01
CA TYR A 4 4.01 -9.36 2.26
C TYR A 4 3.66 -9.54 0.79
N LEU A 5 2.41 -9.88 0.47
CA LEU A 5 1.92 -9.87 -0.90
C LEU A 5 2.01 -8.46 -1.53
N PHE A 6 1.71 -7.41 -0.76
CA PHE A 6 1.90 -6.04 -1.25
C PHE A 6 3.36 -5.76 -1.59
N ILE A 7 4.28 -6.20 -0.73
CA ILE A 7 5.72 -6.05 -0.91
C ILE A 7 6.18 -6.80 -2.16
N GLU A 8 5.76 -8.04 -2.36
CA GLU A 8 6.09 -8.82 -3.55
C GLU A 8 5.63 -8.13 -4.84
N ILE A 9 4.42 -7.56 -4.82
CA ILE A 9 3.89 -6.79 -5.95
C ILE A 9 4.78 -5.59 -6.26
N ILE A 10 5.17 -4.77 -5.28
CA ILE A 10 6.00 -3.59 -5.55
C ILE A 10 7.43 -3.96 -5.94
N GLU A 11 8.00 -5.02 -5.36
CA GLU A 11 9.34 -5.51 -5.70
C GLU A 11 9.38 -6.10 -7.12
N SER A 12 8.25 -6.59 -7.64
CA SER A 12 8.15 -7.04 -9.03
C SER A 12 8.19 -5.90 -10.06
N VAL A 13 8.00 -4.65 -9.64
CA VAL A 13 7.98 -3.50 -10.55
C VAL A 13 9.39 -2.96 -10.78
N SER A 14 9.85 -3.05 -12.03
CA SER A 14 11.14 -2.47 -12.44
C SER A 14 11.22 -0.97 -12.10
N GLY A 15 12.26 -0.60 -11.37
CA GLY A 15 12.54 0.78 -10.97
C GLY A 15 12.08 1.14 -9.55
N ILE A 16 11.30 0.28 -8.89
CA ILE A 16 11.12 0.37 -7.44
C ILE A 16 12.37 -0.17 -6.76
N THR A 17 12.95 0.59 -5.85
CA THR A 17 14.21 0.24 -5.19
C THR A 17 13.98 -0.01 -3.71
N PHE A 18 14.33 -1.19 -3.23
CA PHE A 18 14.45 -1.45 -1.79
C PHE A 18 15.63 -0.65 -1.23
N ILE A 19 15.37 0.17 -0.21
CA ILE A 19 16.38 1.04 0.38
C ILE A 19 17.00 0.38 1.61
N ARG A 20 16.17 0.01 2.59
CA ARG A 20 16.60 -0.66 3.83
C ARG A 20 15.41 -1.16 4.64
N ASP A 21 15.73 -2.05 5.59
CA ASP A 21 14.92 -2.32 6.76
C ASP A 21 15.25 -1.31 7.86
N ASP A 22 14.25 -0.95 8.69
CA ASP A 22 14.42 -0.05 9.83
C ASP A 22 13.48 -0.45 10.98
N VAL A 23 13.70 0.13 12.17
CA VAL A 23 12.82 -0.06 13.33
C VAL A 23 12.44 1.31 13.90
N PHE A 24 11.15 1.65 13.87
CA PHE A 24 10.60 2.87 14.46
C PHE A 24 9.71 2.49 15.63
N GLU A 25 10.06 2.91 16.85
CA GLU A 25 9.23 2.66 18.04
C GLU A 25 8.81 1.18 18.19
N ASP A 26 9.79 0.26 18.05
CA ASP A 26 9.62 -1.20 18.06
C ASP A 26 8.82 -1.80 16.88
N VAL A 27 8.40 -0.98 15.92
CA VAL A 27 7.75 -1.41 14.67
C VAL A 27 8.82 -1.68 13.61
N LYS A 28 8.86 -2.91 13.09
CA LYS A 28 9.73 -3.27 11.96
C LYS A 28 9.13 -2.75 10.67
N VAL A 29 9.92 -2.02 9.89
CA VAL A 29 9.46 -1.46 8.63
C VAL A 29 10.43 -1.75 7.49
N ARG A 30 9.92 -1.72 6.26
CA ARG A 30 10.71 -1.67 5.02
C ARG A 30 10.51 -0.37 4.28
N ILE A 31 11.59 0.18 3.74
CA ILE A 31 11.58 1.46 3.03
C ILE A 31 11.88 1.21 1.55
N TYR A 32 11.03 1.73 0.67
CA TYR A 32 11.18 1.65 -0.78
C TYR A 32 11.15 3.04 -1.40
N GLU A 33 11.96 3.24 -2.44
CA GLU A 33 11.92 4.42 -3.31
C GLU A 33 11.23 4.08 -4.64
N GLY A 34 10.34 4.97 -5.07
CA GLY A 34 9.56 4.82 -6.29
C GLY A 34 10.13 5.53 -7.51
N LEU A 35 9.43 5.39 -8.64
CA LEU A 35 9.82 5.92 -9.95
C LEU A 35 9.93 7.45 -10.01
N ASN A 36 9.35 8.13 -9.02
CA ASN A 36 9.33 9.59 -8.88
C ASN A 36 10.27 10.09 -7.77
N GLY A 37 11.14 9.23 -7.21
CA GLY A 37 12.06 9.56 -6.12
C GLY A 37 11.39 9.73 -4.76
N ARG A 38 10.11 9.37 -4.61
CA ARG A 38 9.41 9.40 -3.32
C ARG A 38 9.57 8.07 -2.61
N MET A 39 9.64 8.14 -1.29
CA MET A 39 9.72 6.97 -0.44
C MET A 39 8.38 6.57 0.16
N VAL A 40 8.20 5.27 0.34
CA VAL A 40 7.16 4.69 1.20
C VAL A 40 7.80 3.85 2.28
N ILE A 41 7.19 3.87 3.46
CA ILE A 41 7.58 3.08 4.62
C ILE A 41 6.42 2.12 4.86
N ILE A 42 6.70 0.83 4.85
CA ILE A 42 5.72 -0.23 5.01
C ILE A 42 6.01 -0.90 6.35
N ASP A 43 5.03 -0.85 7.25
CA ASP A 43 5.05 -1.65 8.49
C ASP A 43 4.95 -3.12 8.12
N VAL A 44 5.99 -3.91 8.42
CA VAL A 44 6.02 -5.36 8.15
C VAL A 44 5.73 -6.20 9.38
N SER A 45 5.44 -5.55 10.51
CA SER A 45 4.89 -6.20 11.70
C SER A 45 3.37 -6.35 11.62
N ASP A 46 2.70 -5.53 10.80
CA ASP A 46 1.29 -5.69 10.47
C ASP A 46 1.10 -6.74 9.37
N GLU A 47 0.28 -7.75 9.63
CA GLU A 47 -0.05 -8.80 8.65
C GLU A 47 -0.92 -8.23 7.51
N ASP A 48 -1.71 -7.18 7.79
CA ASP A 48 -2.72 -6.65 6.88
C ASP A 48 -2.57 -5.15 6.62
N ILE A 49 -2.28 -4.79 5.37
CA ILE A 49 -2.30 -3.40 4.91
C ILE A 49 -3.68 -3.03 4.34
N THR A 50 -4.22 -1.89 4.77
CA THR A 50 -5.54 -1.42 4.32
C THR A 50 -5.52 -1.02 2.84
N THR A 51 -6.63 -1.23 2.12
CA THR A 51 -6.78 -0.81 0.71
C THR A 51 -6.41 0.66 0.50
N ARG A 52 -6.82 1.54 1.42
CA ARG A 52 -6.49 2.97 1.38
C ARG A 52 -4.99 3.21 1.46
N THR A 53 -4.29 2.49 2.35
CA THR A 53 -2.84 2.59 2.50
C THR A 53 -2.13 2.05 1.26
N CYS A 54 -2.55 0.89 0.72
CA CYS A 54 -2.01 0.33 -0.53
C CYS A 54 -2.09 1.35 -1.67
N MET A 55 -3.27 1.92 -1.91
CA MET A 55 -3.48 2.92 -2.96
C MET A 55 -2.58 4.14 -2.74
N SER A 56 -2.47 4.64 -1.50
CA SER A 56 -1.60 5.76 -1.18
C SER A 56 -0.14 5.45 -1.48
N HIS A 57 0.33 4.24 -1.14
CA HIS A 57 1.69 3.80 -1.41
C HIS A 57 1.95 3.64 -2.91
N LEU A 58 1.05 3.01 -3.67
CA LEU A 58 1.17 2.86 -5.12
C LEU A 58 1.24 4.23 -5.82
N THR A 59 0.41 5.20 -5.42
CA THR A 59 0.48 6.57 -5.94
C THR A 59 1.81 7.25 -5.56
N LYS A 60 2.26 7.11 -4.31
CA LYS A 60 3.54 7.68 -3.87
C LYS A 60 4.71 7.09 -4.66
N LEU A 61 4.70 5.79 -4.91
CA LEU A 61 5.73 5.10 -5.68
C LEU A 61 5.69 5.37 -7.19
N GLY A 62 4.67 6.07 -7.69
CA GLY A 62 4.52 6.36 -9.12
C GLY A 62 4.01 5.19 -9.96
N ILE A 63 3.35 4.22 -9.32
CA ILE A 63 2.83 2.98 -9.94
C ILE A 63 1.31 2.89 -9.84
N GLU A 64 0.64 4.04 -9.95
CA GLU A 64 -0.83 4.17 -9.84
C GLU A 64 -1.61 3.33 -10.85
N TYR A 65 -0.99 2.93 -11.96
CA TYR A 65 -1.59 2.04 -12.95
C TYR A 65 -1.97 0.67 -12.33
N LEU A 66 -1.28 0.23 -11.27
CA LEU A 66 -1.61 -1.00 -10.55
C LEU A 66 -2.86 -0.89 -9.68
N ILE A 67 -3.28 0.32 -9.30
CA ILE A 67 -4.47 0.51 -8.45
C ILE A 67 -5.70 -0.11 -9.12
N LYS A 68 -5.89 0.10 -10.42
CA LYS A 68 -7.03 -0.45 -11.16
C LYS A 68 -6.97 -1.97 -11.31
N ALA A 69 -5.77 -2.55 -11.31
CA ALA A 69 -5.57 -3.99 -11.45
C ALA A 69 -5.80 -4.71 -10.11
N LEU A 70 -5.37 -4.08 -9.00
CA LEU A 70 -5.46 -4.68 -7.66
C LEU A 70 -6.80 -4.39 -6.98
N PHE A 71 -7.46 -3.28 -7.31
CA PHE A 71 -8.70 -2.82 -6.67
C PHE A 71 -9.72 -2.42 -7.75
N PRO A 72 -10.40 -3.40 -8.38
CA PRO A 72 -11.47 -3.11 -9.34
C PRO A 72 -12.62 -2.33 -8.69
N LYS A 73 -13.36 -1.57 -9.51
CA LYS A 73 -14.35 -0.56 -9.04
C LYS A 73 -15.40 -1.06 -8.04
N GLU A 74 -15.81 -2.31 -8.15
CA GLU A 74 -16.80 -2.92 -7.25
C GLU A 74 -16.32 -2.94 -5.79
N ASP A 75 -15.00 -3.09 -5.58
CA ASP A 75 -14.39 -3.06 -4.25
C ASP A 75 -14.11 -1.63 -3.76
N LEU A 76 -13.91 -0.68 -4.67
CA LEU A 76 -13.65 0.72 -4.33
C LEU A 76 -14.90 1.45 -3.84
N GLU A 77 -16.07 1.16 -4.41
CA GLU A 77 -17.33 1.75 -3.95
C GLU A 77 -17.67 1.33 -2.51
N ALA A 78 -17.31 0.11 -2.10
CA ALA A 78 -17.47 -0.37 -0.73
C ALA A 78 -16.54 0.33 0.28
N VAL A 79 -15.37 0.81 -0.15
CA VAL A 79 -14.38 1.51 0.70
C VAL A 79 -14.69 3.02 0.80
N ILE A 80 -15.35 3.60 -0.21
CA ILE A 80 -15.67 5.04 -0.26
C ILE A 80 -17.08 5.33 0.29
N ALA A 81 -17.99 4.36 0.26
CA ALA A 81 -19.32 4.53 0.84
C ALA A 81 -19.20 4.80 2.36
N PRO A 82 -19.66 5.95 2.86
CA PRO A 82 -19.77 6.16 4.30
C PRO A 82 -20.71 5.08 4.83
N SER A 83 -20.27 4.35 5.85
CA SER A 83 -21.06 3.35 6.54
C SER A 83 -22.46 3.92 6.78
N ASN A 84 -23.47 3.31 6.18
CA ASN A 84 -24.86 3.69 6.40
C ASN A 84 -25.07 3.85 7.90
N ILE A 85 -25.35 5.09 8.33
CA ILE A 85 -25.86 5.36 9.67
C ILE A 85 -27.24 4.71 9.69
N SER A 86 -27.28 3.44 10.05
CA SER A 86 -28.48 2.81 10.55
C SER A 86 -28.72 3.35 11.95
N LYS A 87 -29.66 4.29 12.08
CA LYS A 87 -30.38 4.48 13.32
C LYS A 87 -31.86 4.61 13.01
N ASN A 88 -32.57 3.60 13.51
CA ASN A 88 -34.02 3.53 13.74
C ASN A 88 -34.60 4.84 14.27
#